data_AF-Q2JE46-F1
#
_entry.id   AF-Q2JE46-F1
#
_cell.length_a   1.000
_cell.length_b   1.000
_cell.length_c   1.000
_cell.angle_alpha   90.00
_cell.angle_beta   90.00
_cell.angle_gamma   90.00
#
_symmetry.space_group_name_H-M   'P 1'
#
loop_
_entity.id
_entity.type
_entity.pdbx_description
1 polymer ?
#
loop_
_entity_poly.entity_id
_entity_poly.type
_entity_poly.pdbx_seq_one_letter_code
_entity_poly.pdbx_strand_id
1 'polypeptide(L)'
;MYSDDSRYSAETTDSDGTTNSSEAAYPTGTRRFDDSGKISLDHIYTQPDPHAYFSTLRKLDYRIPQLAKPYFSQLIREFRMVRGRPPTVLDVGCSYGINAALLRCDVTFDDLHERYAPPGTRPTRDVLLARDRELVRSRDGLETSRFLGLDSSGPAISYASAAGFLDDAVHANLEDRDPTDAERERLVGTDIVVSTGCLGYVTERTIARVARAAGERRPWMAHFVLRMFPFEPVEATLAGLGYETVHVNGVFRQRRFASAEEQSLVLDTLSTVGVDPRGLEAEGWLYAQLHISRPRGVTSPSTAHPASGRRPAATSTRPVPPG
;
A
#
# COMPACT_ATOMS: atom_id res chain seq x y z
N MET A 1 -44.97 -38.81 -25.54
CA MET A 1 -45.92 -38.49 -26.62
C MET A 1 -45.71 -37.03 -26.98
N TYR A 2 -45.47 -36.81 -28.27
CA TYR A 2 -45.25 -35.58 -29.03
C TYR A 2 -45.83 -34.26 -28.49
N SER A 3 -45.02 -33.20 -28.62
CA SER A 3 -45.30 -31.89 -29.30
C SER A 3 -44.13 -30.97 -28.92
N ASP A 4 -43.07 -30.83 -29.73
CA ASP A 4 -42.97 -30.09 -31.00
C ASP A 4 -43.29 -28.59 -30.86
N ASP A 5 -42.27 -27.74 -30.96
CA ASP A 5 -42.26 -26.69 -31.98
C ASP A 5 -40.89 -25.97 -32.04
N SER A 6 -40.17 -26.27 -33.11
CA SER A 6 -39.01 -25.53 -33.59
C SER A 6 -39.43 -24.15 -34.10
N ARG A 7 -38.79 -23.08 -33.62
CA ARG A 7 -38.86 -21.76 -34.27
C ARG A 7 -37.54 -21.37 -34.89
N TYR A 8 -37.55 -21.42 -36.23
CA TYR A 8 -36.76 -20.62 -37.15
C TYR A 8 -36.72 -19.15 -36.71
N SER A 9 -35.57 -18.49 -36.81
CA SER A 9 -35.50 -17.03 -36.87
C SER A 9 -34.43 -16.63 -37.86
N ALA A 10 -34.85 -15.75 -38.76
CA ALA A 10 -34.24 -15.39 -40.01
C ALA A 10 -32.90 -14.66 -39.84
N GLU A 11 -31.98 -14.97 -40.75
CA GLU A 11 -30.89 -14.09 -41.15
C GLU A 11 -31.48 -12.78 -41.67
N THR A 12 -31.04 -11.65 -41.12
CA THR A 12 -31.17 -10.35 -41.77
C THR A 12 -29.76 -9.79 -41.89
N THR A 13 -29.30 -9.69 -43.13
CA THR A 13 -28.06 -9.03 -43.51
C THR A 13 -28.34 -7.54 -43.60
N ASP A 14 -27.72 -6.76 -42.73
CA ASP A 14 -27.52 -5.32 -42.96
C ASP A 14 -26.04 -5.07 -43.23
N SER A 15 -25.79 -4.67 -44.46
CA SER A 15 -24.53 -4.17 -44.97
C SER A 15 -24.40 -2.70 -44.59
N ASP A 16 -23.58 -2.41 -43.59
CA ASP A 16 -22.81 -1.17 -43.57
C ASP A 16 -21.54 -1.37 -42.74
N GLY A 17 -20.42 -1.42 -43.47
CA GLY A 17 -19.10 -1.62 -42.92
C GLY A 17 -18.64 -0.36 -42.19
N THR A 18 -18.81 -0.33 -40.87
CA THR A 18 -17.98 0.48 -39.97
C THR A 18 -17.92 -0.22 -38.60
N THR A 19 -16.91 -1.06 -38.41
CA THR A 19 -16.58 -1.64 -37.10
C THR A 19 -15.94 -0.58 -36.22
N ASN A 20 -16.78 0.16 -35.49
CA ASN A 20 -16.34 0.91 -34.33
C ASN A 20 -15.84 -0.09 -33.28
N SER A 21 -14.58 0.03 -32.88
CA SER A 21 -13.91 -0.88 -31.96
C SER A 21 -14.59 -0.81 -30.60
N SER A 22 -15.30 -1.87 -30.26
CA SER A 22 -16.10 -2.02 -29.06
C SER A 22 -15.26 -1.85 -27.79
N GLU A 23 -15.67 -0.87 -27.00
CA GLU A 23 -15.45 -0.73 -25.56
C GLU A 23 -15.60 -2.10 -24.88
N ALA A 24 -14.59 -2.50 -24.10
CA ALA A 24 -14.63 -3.75 -23.35
C ALA A 24 -15.82 -3.72 -22.38
N ALA A 25 -16.86 -4.48 -22.68
CA ALA A 25 -18.02 -4.63 -21.81
C ALA A 25 -17.58 -5.28 -20.49
N TYR A 26 -17.58 -4.48 -19.42
CA TYR A 26 -17.39 -4.95 -18.06
C TYR A 26 -18.62 -5.77 -17.64
N PRO A 27 -18.45 -6.91 -16.93
CA PRO A 27 -19.57 -7.66 -16.40
C PRO A 27 -20.35 -6.79 -15.40
N THR A 28 -21.66 -6.73 -15.62
CA THR A 28 -22.64 -5.94 -14.89
C THR A 28 -22.73 -6.42 -13.43
N GLY A 29 -22.07 -5.72 -12.52
CA GLY A 29 -22.15 -6.00 -11.07
C GLY A 29 -21.07 -5.36 -10.19
N THR A 30 -19.93 -4.95 -10.75
CA THR A 30 -18.88 -4.26 -9.99
C THR A 30 -19.04 -2.75 -10.18
N ARG A 31 -19.26 -1.98 -9.09
CA ARG A 31 -19.24 -0.52 -9.19
C ARG A 31 -17.86 -0.10 -9.73
N ARG A 32 -17.85 0.73 -10.78
CA ARG A 32 -16.63 1.26 -11.39
C ARG A 32 -15.80 2.07 -10.38
N PHE A 33 -16.49 2.74 -9.45
CA PHE A 33 -15.89 3.51 -8.36
C PHE A 33 -16.37 3.00 -6.99
N ASP A 34 -15.51 3.06 -5.99
CA ASP A 34 -15.87 2.80 -4.59
C ASP A 34 -16.65 3.99 -3.98
N ASP A 35 -17.09 3.85 -2.73
CA ASP A 35 -17.88 4.87 -2.03
C ASP A 35 -17.15 6.21 -1.83
N SER A 36 -15.82 6.21 -2.02
CA SER A 36 -15.00 7.42 -1.98
C SER A 36 -14.73 8.02 -3.36
N GLY A 37 -15.32 7.46 -4.43
CA GLY A 37 -15.14 7.95 -5.80
C GLY A 37 -13.83 7.53 -6.48
N LYS A 38 -13.01 6.69 -5.83
CA LYS A 38 -11.83 6.09 -6.48
C LYS A 38 -12.25 4.92 -7.36
N ILE A 39 -11.53 4.66 -8.44
CA ILE A 39 -11.74 3.44 -9.22
C ILE A 39 -11.53 2.21 -8.33
N SER A 40 -12.46 1.26 -8.36
CA SER A 40 -12.30 0.03 -7.57
C SER A 40 -11.15 -0.80 -8.16
N LEU A 41 -10.17 -1.08 -7.32
CA LEU A 41 -9.03 -1.94 -7.65
C LEU A 41 -9.06 -3.25 -6.88
N ASP A 42 -10.16 -3.59 -6.19
CA ASP A 42 -10.21 -4.74 -5.26
C ASP A 42 -9.75 -6.06 -5.90
N HIS A 43 -10.07 -6.24 -7.18
CA HIS A 43 -9.68 -7.41 -7.97
C HIS A 43 -8.15 -7.63 -8.09
N ILE A 44 -7.32 -6.59 -7.97
CA ILE A 44 -5.85 -6.74 -8.02
C ILE A 44 -5.27 -7.23 -6.69
N TYR A 45 -6.05 -7.16 -5.61
CA TYR A 45 -5.63 -7.57 -4.26
C TYR A 45 -6.05 -9.00 -3.92
N THR A 46 -6.93 -9.62 -4.71
CA THR A 46 -7.44 -10.98 -4.49
C THR A 46 -6.79 -12.03 -5.39
N GLN A 47 -5.80 -11.63 -6.21
CA GLN A 47 -5.06 -12.55 -7.06
C GLN A 47 -4.05 -13.40 -6.27
N PRO A 48 -3.71 -14.62 -6.72
CA PRO A 48 -2.79 -15.51 -6.02
C PRO A 48 -1.33 -15.02 -6.01
N ASP A 49 -1.00 -14.03 -6.83
CA ASP A 49 0.33 -13.44 -7.00
C ASP A 49 0.23 -11.95 -7.38
N PRO A 50 1.33 -11.17 -7.28
CA PRO A 50 1.29 -9.73 -7.45
C PRO A 50 1.32 -9.24 -8.91
N HIS A 51 1.18 -10.11 -9.93
CA HIS A 51 1.25 -9.68 -11.33
C HIS A 51 0.21 -8.62 -11.68
N ALA A 52 -1.06 -8.86 -11.33
CA ALA A 52 -2.15 -7.93 -11.61
C ALA A 52 -1.96 -6.61 -10.86
N TYR A 53 -1.46 -6.68 -9.62
CA TYR A 53 -1.15 -5.52 -8.79
C TYR A 53 -0.14 -4.60 -9.48
N PHE A 54 1.05 -5.12 -9.83
CA PHE A 54 2.09 -4.30 -10.44
C PHE A 54 1.76 -3.87 -11.87
N SER A 55 1.13 -4.73 -12.68
CA SER A 55 0.76 -4.35 -14.05
C SER A 55 -0.33 -3.28 -14.12
N THR A 56 -1.25 -3.25 -13.16
CA THR A 56 -2.30 -2.24 -13.07
C THR A 56 -1.75 -0.92 -12.51
N LEU A 57 -1.05 -0.98 -11.37
CA LEU A 57 -0.55 0.21 -10.69
C LEU A 57 0.57 0.92 -11.47
N ARG A 58 1.30 0.21 -12.35
CA ARG A 58 2.25 0.83 -13.29
C ARG A 58 1.56 1.83 -14.21
N LYS A 59 0.34 1.52 -14.68
CA LYS A 59 -0.43 2.39 -15.57
C LYS A 59 -0.90 3.68 -14.88
N LEU A 60 -0.92 3.68 -13.55
CA LEU A 60 -1.35 4.80 -12.74
C LEU A 60 -0.16 5.54 -12.09
N ASP A 61 1.09 5.22 -12.45
CA ASP A 61 2.28 5.78 -11.81
C ASP A 61 2.23 5.72 -10.27
N TYR A 62 1.86 4.58 -9.69
CA TYR A 62 1.78 4.42 -8.24
C TYR A 62 3.17 4.51 -7.58
N ARG A 63 3.30 5.35 -6.54
CA ARG A 63 4.60 5.75 -5.96
C ARG A 63 4.68 5.66 -4.44
N ILE A 64 3.56 5.56 -3.73
CA ILE A 64 3.57 5.83 -2.29
C ILE A 64 4.46 4.89 -1.46
N PRO A 65 4.58 3.56 -1.73
CA PRO A 65 5.50 2.71 -0.95
C PRO A 65 6.96 3.16 -1.07
N GLN A 66 7.37 3.58 -2.28
CA GLN A 66 8.71 4.09 -2.54
C GLN A 66 8.98 5.42 -1.83
N LEU A 67 7.99 6.31 -1.79
CA LEU A 67 8.08 7.60 -1.09
C LEU A 67 8.04 7.44 0.43
N ALA A 68 7.34 6.41 0.93
CA ALA A 68 7.23 6.10 2.35
C ALA A 68 8.48 5.45 2.93
N LYS A 69 9.19 4.64 2.13
CA LYS A 69 10.43 3.92 2.52
C LYS A 69 11.39 4.74 3.39
N PRO A 70 11.86 5.95 3.00
CA PRO A 70 12.81 6.71 3.81
C PRO A 70 12.27 7.09 5.20
N TYR A 71 10.97 7.39 5.34
CA TYR A 71 10.34 7.74 6.61
C TYR A 71 10.21 6.52 7.51
N PHE A 72 9.78 5.38 6.97
CA PHE A 72 9.70 4.13 7.73
C PHE A 72 11.09 3.65 8.15
N SER A 73 12.10 3.73 7.28
CA SER A 73 13.49 3.41 7.63
C SER A 73 14.05 4.35 8.70
N GLN A 74 13.68 5.63 8.69
CA GLN A 74 14.04 6.56 9.75
C GLN A 74 13.36 6.19 11.07
N LEU A 75 12.06 5.91 11.06
CA LEU A 75 11.31 5.52 12.25
C LEU A 75 11.87 4.24 12.90
N ILE A 76 12.21 3.24 12.08
CA ILE A 76 12.87 2.00 12.53
C ILE A 76 14.23 2.29 13.19
N ARG A 77 15.05 3.16 12.57
CA ARG A 77 16.36 3.55 13.13
C ARG A 77 16.20 4.29 14.45
N GLU A 78 15.28 5.25 14.51
CA GLU A 78 14.97 5.99 15.75
C GLU A 78 14.50 5.06 16.86
N PHE A 79 13.62 4.10 16.55
CA PHE A 79 13.18 3.12 17.52
C PHE A 79 14.35 2.30 18.06
N ARG A 80 15.22 1.81 17.16
CA ARG A 80 16.42 1.04 17.54
C ARG A 80 17.35 1.85 18.44
N MET A 81 17.54 3.14 18.16
CA MET A 81 18.35 4.02 19.01
C MET A 81 17.75 4.20 20.41
N VAL A 82 16.43 4.36 20.50
CA VAL A 82 15.74 4.58 21.79
C VAL A 82 15.60 3.29 22.60
N ARG A 83 15.42 2.13 21.95
CA ARG A 83 15.10 0.86 22.61
C ARG A 83 16.25 -0.16 22.64
N GLY A 84 17.35 0.11 21.94
CA GLY A 84 18.54 -0.76 21.90
C GLY A 84 18.34 -2.10 21.18
N ARG A 85 17.25 -2.27 20.42
CA ARG A 85 16.93 -3.50 19.67
C ARG A 85 16.11 -3.19 18.40
N PRO A 86 16.10 -4.08 17.39
CA PRO A 86 15.20 -3.93 16.24
C PRO A 86 13.72 -4.02 16.65
N PRO A 87 12.82 -3.28 15.98
CA PRO A 87 11.37 -3.34 16.21
C PRO A 87 10.71 -4.56 15.53
N THR A 88 9.53 -4.92 16.03
CA THR A 88 8.49 -5.58 15.23
C THR A 88 7.62 -4.51 14.55
N VAL A 89 7.58 -4.53 13.22
CA VAL A 89 6.82 -3.61 12.37
C VAL A 89 5.55 -4.31 11.88
N LEU A 90 4.39 -3.73 12.18
CA LEU A 90 3.10 -4.11 11.62
C LEU A 90 2.78 -3.23 10.41
N ASP A 91 2.57 -3.83 9.25
CA ASP A 91 2.07 -3.16 8.04
C ASP A 91 0.56 -3.39 7.91
N VAL A 92 -0.24 -2.32 8.03
CA VAL A 92 -1.71 -2.37 7.94
C VAL A 92 -2.14 -2.15 6.49
N GLY A 93 -2.92 -3.09 5.95
CA GLY A 93 -3.17 -3.17 4.51
C GLY A 93 -1.91 -3.62 3.77
N CYS A 94 -1.24 -4.66 4.29
CA CYS A 94 0.08 -5.07 3.80
C CYS A 94 0.07 -5.61 2.37
N SER A 95 -1.10 -6.03 1.85
CA SER A 95 -1.24 -6.63 0.53
C SER A 95 -0.20 -7.76 0.35
N TYR A 96 0.50 -7.80 -0.78
CA TYR A 96 1.55 -8.75 -1.12
C TYR A 96 2.87 -8.52 -0.35
N GLY A 97 2.87 -7.74 0.74
CA GLY A 97 4.04 -7.49 1.59
C GLY A 97 5.00 -6.45 1.02
N ILE A 98 4.49 -5.46 0.27
CA ILE A 98 5.33 -4.53 -0.51
C ILE A 98 6.21 -3.66 0.39
N ASN A 99 5.65 -3.02 1.42
CA ASN A 99 6.47 -2.20 2.34
C ASN A 99 7.53 -3.07 3.05
N ALA A 100 7.16 -4.28 3.46
CA ALA A 100 8.08 -5.23 4.07
C ALA A 100 9.23 -5.59 3.11
N ALA A 101 8.94 -5.93 1.85
CA ALA A 101 9.95 -6.21 0.84
C ALA A 101 10.90 -5.01 0.63
N LEU A 102 10.35 -3.80 0.44
CA LEU A 102 11.13 -2.56 0.27
C LEU A 102 12.09 -2.29 1.43
N LEU A 103 11.63 -2.53 2.67
CA LEU A 103 12.37 -2.23 3.88
C LEU A 103 13.38 -3.33 4.25
N ARG A 104 12.99 -4.61 4.16
CA ARG A 104 13.85 -5.73 4.58
C ARG A 104 14.86 -6.12 3.50
N CYS A 105 14.48 -6.04 2.23
CA CYS A 105 15.34 -6.45 1.12
C CYS A 105 16.18 -5.29 0.55
N ASP A 106 15.90 -4.07 1.00
CA ASP A 106 16.40 -2.80 0.47
C ASP A 106 16.20 -2.65 -1.05
N VAL A 107 15.11 -3.21 -1.56
CA VAL A 107 14.73 -3.04 -2.98
C VAL A 107 13.94 -1.75 -3.18
N THR A 108 13.90 -1.29 -4.43
CA THR A 108 13.04 -0.21 -4.88
C THR A 108 11.71 -0.75 -5.39
N PHE A 109 10.71 0.11 -5.50
CA PHE A 109 9.44 -0.24 -6.13
C PHE A 109 9.60 -0.57 -7.62
N ASP A 110 10.59 0.04 -8.28
CA ASP A 110 10.94 -0.28 -9.67
C ASP A 110 11.53 -1.68 -9.82
N ASP A 111 12.40 -2.12 -8.89
CA ASP A 111 12.92 -3.50 -8.86
C ASP A 111 11.77 -4.52 -8.77
N LEU A 112 10.75 -4.22 -7.96
CA LEU A 112 9.55 -5.07 -7.85
C LEU A 112 8.69 -5.01 -9.11
N HIS A 113 8.58 -3.85 -9.76
CA HIS A 113 7.92 -3.73 -11.07
C HIS A 113 8.56 -4.61 -12.13
N GLU A 114 9.89 -4.62 -12.23
CA GLU A 114 10.61 -5.46 -13.19
C GLU A 114 10.39 -6.94 -12.90
N ARG A 115 10.32 -7.31 -11.61
CA ARG A 115 10.11 -8.67 -11.17
C ARG A 115 8.70 -9.21 -11.46
N TYR A 116 7.68 -8.40 -11.18
CA TYR A 116 6.27 -8.81 -11.24
C TYR A 116 5.52 -8.29 -12.46
N ALA A 117 6.13 -7.46 -13.29
CA ALA A 117 5.58 -7.09 -14.58
C ALA A 117 6.69 -7.08 -15.65
N PRO A 118 7.43 -8.19 -15.82
CA PRO A 118 8.48 -8.26 -16.83
C PRO A 118 7.86 -8.18 -18.23
N PRO A 119 8.59 -7.63 -19.21
CA PRO A 119 8.21 -7.79 -20.62
C PRO A 119 8.28 -9.28 -21.01
N GLY A 120 7.30 -9.74 -21.79
CA GLY A 120 7.25 -11.12 -22.30
C GLY A 120 6.51 -12.11 -21.40
N THR A 121 6.99 -13.35 -21.34
CA THR A 121 6.31 -14.45 -20.63
C THR A 121 6.30 -14.21 -19.13
N ARG A 122 5.09 -14.18 -18.55
CA ARG A 122 4.90 -14.04 -17.11
C ARG A 122 5.40 -15.30 -16.39
N PRO A 123 6.30 -15.16 -15.41
CA PRO A 123 6.67 -16.27 -14.52
C PRO A 123 5.44 -16.86 -13.83
N THR A 124 5.50 -18.14 -13.46
CA THR A 124 4.48 -18.73 -12.59
C THR A 124 4.67 -18.25 -11.15
N ARG A 125 3.61 -18.36 -10.33
CA ARG A 125 3.66 -18.09 -8.90
C ARG A 125 4.83 -18.78 -8.20
N ASP A 126 5.09 -20.05 -8.50
CA ASP A 126 6.19 -20.81 -7.87
C ASP A 126 7.57 -20.25 -8.22
N VAL A 127 7.76 -19.83 -9.48
CA VAL A 127 8.99 -19.18 -9.92
C VAL A 127 9.17 -17.84 -9.22
N LEU A 128 8.10 -17.04 -9.05
CA LEU A 128 8.17 -15.79 -8.31
C LEU A 128 8.54 -16.02 -6.84
N LEU A 129 7.87 -16.96 -6.16
CA LEU A 129 8.16 -17.30 -4.77
C LEU A 129 9.61 -17.78 -4.58
N ALA A 130 10.13 -18.59 -5.51
CA ALA A 130 11.53 -19.01 -5.45
C ALA A 130 12.50 -17.82 -5.54
N ARG A 131 12.23 -16.88 -6.46
CA ARG A 131 13.03 -15.65 -6.61
C ARG A 131 12.92 -14.72 -5.41
N ASP A 132 11.74 -14.64 -4.79
CA ASP A 132 11.50 -13.76 -3.64
C ASP A 132 12.15 -14.31 -2.37
N ARG A 133 12.07 -15.63 -2.16
CA ARG A 133 12.80 -16.30 -1.08
C ARG A 133 14.32 -16.12 -1.22
N GLU A 134 14.84 -16.20 -2.45
CA GLU A 134 16.25 -15.90 -2.70
C GLU A 134 16.60 -14.45 -2.35
N LEU A 135 15.75 -13.49 -2.75
CA LEU A 135 15.93 -12.09 -2.41
C LEU A 135 15.97 -11.88 -0.89
N VAL A 136 15.05 -12.50 -0.13
CA VAL A 136 15.04 -12.43 1.33
C VAL A 136 16.31 -13.06 1.92
N ARG A 137 16.65 -14.30 1.52
CA ARG A 137 17.84 -15.02 2.01
C ARG A 137 19.14 -14.28 1.76
N SER A 138 19.26 -13.57 0.64
CA SER A 138 20.44 -12.74 0.33
C SER A 138 20.68 -11.61 1.35
N ARG A 139 19.73 -11.36 2.26
CA ARG A 139 19.74 -10.29 3.26
C ARG A 139 19.64 -10.78 4.72
N ASP A 140 19.47 -12.07 4.96
CA ASP A 140 19.20 -12.68 6.29
C ASP A 140 20.36 -12.56 7.31
N GLY A 141 21.53 -12.06 6.92
CA GLY A 141 22.70 -11.88 7.80
C GLY A 141 22.74 -10.58 8.60
N LEU A 142 21.70 -9.74 8.54
CA LEU A 142 21.62 -8.47 9.26
C LEU A 142 20.63 -8.60 10.43
N GLU A 143 20.89 -7.95 11.56
CA GLU A 143 19.87 -7.79 12.62
C GLU A 143 18.72 -6.92 12.09
N THR A 144 17.76 -7.54 11.42
CA THR A 144 16.64 -6.86 10.75
C THR A 144 15.42 -6.77 11.65
N SER A 145 14.56 -5.79 11.36
CA SER A 145 13.24 -5.69 11.98
C SER A 145 12.39 -6.90 11.61
N ARG A 146 11.51 -7.32 12.53
CA ARG A 146 10.49 -8.34 12.23
C ARG A 146 9.30 -7.67 11.54
N PHE A 147 8.71 -8.29 10.54
CA PHE A 147 7.56 -7.76 9.79
C PHE A 147 6.31 -8.64 9.99
N LEU A 148 5.25 -8.03 10.51
CA LEU A 148 3.91 -8.59 10.65
C LEU A 148 2.99 -7.90 9.64
N GLY A 149 2.19 -8.67 8.89
CA GLY A 149 1.18 -8.11 8.00
C GLY A 149 -0.23 -8.17 8.61
N LEU A 150 -1.05 -7.14 8.38
CA LEU A 150 -2.49 -7.17 8.63
C LEU A 150 -3.23 -6.82 7.34
N ASP A 151 -4.09 -7.73 6.87
CA ASP A 151 -4.90 -7.51 5.67
C ASP A 151 -6.14 -8.42 5.69
N SER A 152 -7.20 -8.03 4.97
CA SER A 152 -8.39 -8.85 4.75
C SER A 152 -8.23 -9.81 3.56
N SER A 153 -7.24 -9.60 2.69
CA SER A 153 -6.94 -10.47 1.56
C SER A 153 -6.10 -11.68 1.96
N GLY A 154 -6.75 -12.84 2.05
CA GLY A 154 -6.09 -14.12 2.26
C GLY A 154 -5.07 -14.47 1.17
N PRO A 155 -5.38 -14.32 -0.14
CA PRO A 155 -4.42 -14.57 -1.22
C PRO A 155 -3.14 -13.72 -1.12
N ALA A 156 -3.28 -12.43 -0.80
CA ALA A 156 -2.14 -11.51 -0.70
C ALA A 156 -1.25 -11.85 0.50
N ILE A 157 -1.85 -12.09 1.68
CA ILE A 157 -1.13 -12.58 2.87
C ILE A 157 -0.43 -13.91 2.58
N SER A 158 -1.14 -14.86 1.95
CA SER A 158 -0.56 -16.17 1.62
C SER A 158 0.69 -16.03 0.74
N TYR A 159 0.65 -15.16 -0.27
CA TYR A 159 1.83 -14.88 -1.09
C TYR A 159 2.95 -14.22 -0.29
N ALA A 160 2.64 -13.16 0.47
CA ALA A 160 3.63 -12.38 1.22
C ALA A 160 4.38 -13.23 2.26
N SER A 161 3.66 -14.09 2.98
CA SER A 161 4.24 -15.06 3.91
C SER A 161 5.04 -16.13 3.17
N ALA A 162 4.52 -16.68 2.06
CA ALA A 162 5.24 -17.69 1.29
C ALA A 162 6.51 -17.15 0.62
N ALA A 163 6.55 -15.87 0.26
CA ALA A 163 7.72 -15.18 -0.28
C ALA A 163 8.80 -14.92 0.78
N GLY A 164 8.44 -15.00 2.06
CA GLY A 164 9.31 -14.65 3.18
C GLY A 164 9.39 -13.15 3.44
N PHE A 165 8.46 -12.34 2.88
CA PHE A 165 8.43 -10.90 3.16
C PHE A 165 7.89 -10.60 4.55
N LEU A 166 6.93 -11.40 5.02
CA LEU A 166 6.36 -11.32 6.35
C LEU A 166 6.86 -12.48 7.21
N ASP A 167 7.19 -12.20 8.45
CA ASP A 167 7.58 -13.21 9.44
C ASP A 167 6.35 -13.81 10.15
N ASP A 168 5.21 -13.10 10.12
CA ASP A 168 3.90 -13.57 10.58
C ASP A 168 2.79 -12.70 9.96
N ALA A 169 1.52 -13.09 10.08
CA ALA A 169 0.39 -12.32 9.58
C ALA A 169 -0.90 -12.48 10.39
N VAL A 170 -1.73 -11.44 10.36
CA VAL A 170 -3.12 -11.42 10.81
C VAL A 170 -4.02 -11.28 9.58
N HIS A 171 -4.67 -12.38 9.19
CA HIS A 171 -5.70 -12.35 8.16
C HIS A 171 -7.05 -12.01 8.79
N ALA A 172 -7.40 -10.73 8.80
CA ALA A 172 -8.61 -10.24 9.45
C ALA A 172 -9.10 -8.93 8.84
N ASN A 173 -10.41 -8.74 8.81
CA ASN A 173 -10.99 -7.40 8.71
C ASN A 173 -11.23 -6.86 10.12
N LEU A 174 -10.29 -6.06 10.62
CA LEU A 174 -10.42 -5.40 11.92
C LEU A 174 -11.22 -4.10 11.85
N GLU A 175 -11.89 -3.79 10.75
CA GLU A 175 -12.94 -2.75 10.71
C GLU A 175 -14.28 -3.28 11.22
N ASP A 176 -14.60 -4.53 10.91
CA ASP A 176 -15.92 -5.10 11.17
C ASP A 176 -16.02 -5.77 12.54
N ARG A 177 -14.88 -6.16 13.12
CA ARG A 177 -14.84 -6.93 14.36
C ARG A 177 -13.57 -6.67 15.17
N ASP A 178 -13.64 -7.00 16.45
CA ASP A 178 -12.47 -7.05 17.31
C ASP A 178 -11.55 -8.22 16.91
N PRO A 179 -10.24 -8.12 17.20
CA PRO A 179 -9.33 -9.25 17.02
C PRO A 179 -9.77 -10.42 17.92
N THR A 180 -9.54 -11.64 17.46
CA THR A 180 -9.63 -12.84 18.31
C THR A 180 -8.45 -12.88 19.27
N ASP A 181 -8.45 -13.81 20.23
CA ASP A 181 -7.35 -13.90 21.20
C ASP A 181 -6.03 -14.31 20.52
N ALA A 182 -6.07 -15.23 19.56
CA ALA A 182 -4.90 -15.59 18.75
C ALA A 182 -4.38 -14.40 17.90
N GLU A 183 -5.27 -13.56 17.38
CA GLU A 183 -4.88 -12.36 16.64
C GLU A 183 -4.30 -11.29 17.58
N ARG A 184 -4.86 -11.14 18.80
CA ARG A 184 -4.31 -10.26 19.83
C ARG A 184 -2.90 -10.68 20.22
N GLU A 185 -2.67 -11.97 20.46
CA GLU A 185 -1.34 -12.50 20.79
C GLU A 185 -0.28 -12.13 19.74
N ARG A 186 -0.64 -12.19 18.45
CA ARG A 186 0.26 -11.75 17.37
C ARG A 186 0.53 -10.25 17.40
N LEU A 187 -0.44 -9.43 17.80
CA LEU A 187 -0.34 -7.97 17.83
C LEU A 187 0.39 -7.40 19.06
N VAL A 188 0.38 -8.10 20.21
CA VAL A 188 0.97 -7.65 21.50
C VAL A 188 2.44 -7.21 21.39
N GLY A 189 3.21 -7.83 20.49
CA GLY A 189 4.63 -7.53 20.28
C GLY A 189 4.94 -6.39 19.31
N THR A 190 3.92 -5.69 18.81
CA THR A 190 4.08 -4.64 17.80
C THR A 190 4.75 -3.40 18.39
N ASP A 191 5.84 -2.96 17.76
CA ASP A 191 6.62 -1.80 18.19
C ASP A 191 6.42 -0.58 17.27
N ILE A 192 6.19 -0.84 15.98
CA ILE A 192 5.90 0.17 14.97
C ILE A 192 4.70 -0.29 14.14
N VAL A 193 3.76 0.61 13.86
CA VAL A 193 2.67 0.41 12.90
C VAL A 193 2.90 1.34 11.71
N VAL A 194 2.86 0.80 10.51
CA VAL A 194 2.95 1.56 9.26
C VAL A 194 1.75 1.30 8.38
N SER A 195 1.41 2.26 7.54
CA SER A 195 0.52 1.98 6.41
C SER A 195 0.75 2.95 5.25
N THR A 196 0.48 2.44 4.04
CA THR A 196 0.49 3.24 2.81
C THR A 196 -0.80 3.03 2.05
N GLY A 197 -1.65 4.05 2.00
CA GLY A 197 -2.84 4.05 1.13
C GLY A 197 -3.97 3.11 1.53
N CYS A 198 -4.00 2.59 2.77
CA CYS A 198 -5.14 1.79 3.27
C CYS A 198 -6.17 2.62 4.06
N LEU A 199 -5.79 3.78 4.60
CA LEU A 199 -6.73 4.71 5.23
C LEU A 199 -7.61 5.30 4.13
N GLY A 200 -8.89 4.95 4.18
CA GLY A 200 -9.86 5.02 3.08
C GLY A 200 -10.77 3.78 3.03
N TYR A 201 -10.24 2.63 3.46
CA TYR A 201 -11.02 1.44 3.83
C TYR A 201 -10.81 1.07 5.30
N VAL A 202 -9.69 1.50 5.88
CA VAL A 202 -9.35 1.40 7.31
C VAL A 202 -9.64 2.74 7.99
N THR A 203 -10.24 2.70 9.18
CA THR A 203 -10.68 3.85 9.99
C THR A 203 -10.00 3.84 11.36
N GLU A 204 -10.43 4.75 12.25
CA GLU A 204 -10.00 4.76 13.66
C GLU A 204 -10.29 3.44 14.38
N ARG A 205 -11.24 2.63 13.89
CA ARG A 205 -11.59 1.33 14.50
C ARG A 205 -10.43 0.35 14.47
N THR A 206 -9.88 0.04 13.29
CA THR A 206 -8.72 -0.86 13.20
C THR A 206 -7.53 -0.30 13.96
N ILE A 207 -7.24 1.00 13.80
CA ILE A 207 -6.10 1.64 14.47
C ILE A 207 -6.23 1.53 15.99
N ALA A 208 -7.42 1.78 16.55
CA ALA A 208 -7.66 1.63 17.98
C ALA A 208 -7.56 0.17 18.45
N ARG A 209 -8.06 -0.78 17.66
CA ARG A 209 -7.96 -2.22 17.96
C ARG A 209 -6.51 -2.67 18.02
N VAL A 210 -5.70 -2.27 17.04
CA VAL A 210 -4.25 -2.52 17.02
C VAL A 210 -3.56 -1.86 18.22
N ALA A 211 -3.84 -0.58 18.48
CA ALA A 211 -3.26 0.16 19.59
C ALA A 211 -3.58 -0.47 20.96
N ARG A 212 -4.81 -0.97 21.15
CA ARG A 212 -5.25 -1.64 22.37
C ARG A 212 -4.65 -3.04 22.51
N ALA A 213 -4.54 -3.78 21.41
CA ALA A 213 -3.94 -5.12 21.41
C ALA A 213 -2.45 -5.09 21.79
N ALA A 214 -1.73 -4.01 21.47
CA ALA A 214 -0.34 -3.81 21.89
C ALA A 214 -0.15 -3.63 23.42
N GLY A 215 -1.24 -3.44 24.18
CA GLY A 215 -1.20 -3.32 25.64
C GLY A 215 -0.45 -2.07 26.12
N GLU A 216 0.36 -2.24 27.16
CA GLU A 216 1.14 -1.14 27.76
C GLU A 216 2.25 -0.61 26.84
N ARG A 217 2.78 -1.48 25.99
CA ARG A 217 3.85 -1.15 25.04
C ARG A 217 3.26 -0.63 23.74
N ARG A 218 2.70 0.57 23.82
CA ARG A 218 2.10 1.27 22.68
C ARG A 218 3.12 1.48 21.54
N PRO A 219 2.81 1.07 20.30
CA PRO A 219 3.72 1.21 19.17
C PRO A 219 3.85 2.66 18.72
N TRP A 220 4.90 2.97 17.97
CA TRP A 220 4.94 4.21 17.17
C TRP A 220 4.20 4.00 15.87
N MET A 221 3.48 5.01 15.39
CA MET A 221 2.65 4.87 14.19
C MET A 221 3.05 5.87 13.12
N ALA A 222 3.06 5.44 11.86
CA ALA A 222 3.28 6.30 10.70
C ALA A 222 2.34 5.91 9.55
N HIS A 223 1.42 6.81 9.22
CA HIS A 223 0.37 6.55 8.23
C HIS A 223 0.46 7.55 7.09
N PHE A 224 0.56 7.04 5.86
CA PHE A 224 0.38 7.83 4.65
C PHE A 224 -1.10 7.77 4.22
N VAL A 225 -1.78 8.91 4.31
CA VAL A 225 -3.23 9.05 4.17
C VAL A 225 -3.54 9.98 3.00
N LEU A 226 -4.46 9.61 2.11
CA LEU A 226 -4.88 10.51 1.04
C LEU A 226 -5.56 11.74 1.62
N ARG A 227 -5.28 12.92 1.05
CA ARG A 227 -5.81 14.21 1.51
C ARG A 227 -7.33 14.31 1.53
N MET A 228 -8.01 13.49 0.73
CA MET A 228 -9.47 13.41 0.69
C MET A 228 -10.07 12.68 1.91
N PHE A 229 -9.26 11.99 2.71
CA PHE A 229 -9.71 11.29 3.90
C PHE A 229 -9.31 12.06 5.16
N PRO A 230 -10.28 12.44 6.01
CA PRO A 230 -9.99 13.12 7.27
C PRO A 230 -9.24 12.18 8.22
N PHE A 231 -8.17 12.68 8.83
CA PHE A 231 -7.37 11.93 9.80
C PHE A 231 -7.75 12.25 11.26
N GLU A 232 -8.50 13.33 11.47
CA GLU A 232 -8.93 13.83 12.77
C GLU A 232 -9.62 12.76 13.65
N PRO A 233 -10.48 11.86 13.12
CA PRO A 233 -11.05 10.79 13.93
C PRO A 233 -10.02 9.79 14.47
N VAL A 234 -9.02 9.46 13.65
CA VAL A 234 -7.91 8.58 14.05
C VAL A 234 -7.06 9.27 15.11
N GLU A 235 -6.73 10.55 14.87
CA GLU A 235 -5.98 11.37 15.82
C GLU A 235 -6.68 11.49 17.17
N ALA A 236 -7.98 11.83 17.20
CA ALA A 236 -8.76 11.95 18.43
C ALA A 236 -8.79 10.63 19.22
N THR A 237 -8.96 9.52 18.51
CA THR A 237 -8.96 8.18 19.10
C THR A 237 -7.60 7.82 19.70
N LEU A 238 -6.51 8.10 18.97
CA LEU A 238 -5.15 7.90 19.46
C LEU A 238 -4.82 8.83 20.63
N ALA A 239 -5.28 10.09 20.60
CA ALA A 239 -5.11 11.03 21.71
C ALA A 239 -5.79 10.53 23.00
N GLY A 240 -6.99 9.93 22.89
CA GLY A 240 -7.66 9.25 24.01
C GLY A 240 -6.89 8.03 24.53
N LEU A 241 -6.11 7.39 23.66
CA LEU A 241 -5.14 6.35 24.01
C LEU A 241 -3.76 6.92 24.37
N GLY A 242 -3.65 8.20 24.74
CA GLY A 242 -2.41 8.80 25.23
C GLY A 242 -1.31 8.99 24.18
N TYR A 243 -1.66 9.10 22.91
CA TYR A 243 -0.74 9.49 21.85
C TYR A 243 -0.70 11.01 21.65
N GLU A 244 0.37 11.46 21.01
CA GLU A 244 0.51 12.73 20.35
C GLU A 244 0.75 12.47 18.86
N THR A 245 0.05 13.19 17.99
CA THR A 245 0.16 13.08 16.54
C THR A 245 0.81 14.33 15.99
N VAL A 246 1.78 14.14 15.11
CA VAL A 246 2.43 15.23 14.36
C VAL A 246 2.19 15.02 12.87
N HIS A 247 1.83 16.10 12.18
CA HIS A 247 1.68 16.12 10.73
C HIS A 247 3.01 16.52 10.11
N VAL A 248 3.56 15.66 9.26
CA VAL A 248 4.81 15.97 8.56
C VAL A 248 4.49 16.90 7.40
N ASN A 249 5.17 18.04 7.35
CA ASN A 249 5.01 19.02 6.29
C ASN A 249 5.28 18.41 4.91
N GLY A 250 4.43 18.74 3.95
CA GLY A 250 4.54 18.28 2.56
C GLY A 250 3.43 17.31 2.17
N VAL A 251 3.41 17.00 0.88
CA VAL A 251 2.43 16.10 0.25
C VAL A 251 3.17 15.17 -0.72
N PHE A 252 2.66 13.95 -0.85
CA PHE A 252 3.33 12.87 -1.58
C PHE A 252 2.42 12.36 -2.69
N ARG A 253 2.91 12.38 -3.94
CA ARG A 253 2.15 11.81 -5.06
C ARG A 253 1.95 10.32 -4.85
N GLN A 254 0.70 9.89 -4.73
CA GLN A 254 0.36 8.47 -4.63
C GLN A 254 0.27 7.84 -6.01
N ARG A 255 -0.65 8.32 -6.86
CA ARG A 255 -0.85 7.87 -8.25
C ARG A 255 -1.59 8.91 -9.08
N ARG A 256 -1.54 8.77 -10.39
CA ARG A 256 -2.43 9.48 -11.32
C ARG A 256 -3.88 9.03 -11.14
N PHE A 257 -4.82 9.91 -11.51
CA PHE A 257 -6.19 9.48 -11.73
C PHE A 257 -6.27 8.52 -12.92
N ALA A 258 -7.16 7.55 -12.83
CA ALA A 258 -7.46 6.60 -13.88
C ALA A 258 -8.34 7.20 -14.99
N SER A 259 -9.10 8.26 -14.67
CA SER A 259 -9.98 8.96 -15.61
C SER A 259 -10.30 10.38 -15.14
N ALA A 260 -10.84 11.20 -16.04
CA ALA A 260 -11.38 12.51 -15.70
C ALA A 260 -12.60 12.40 -14.75
N GLU A 261 -13.37 11.32 -14.87
CA GLU A 261 -14.49 11.01 -13.96
C GLU A 261 -13.99 10.76 -12.54
N GLU A 262 -12.93 9.96 -12.36
CA GLU A 262 -12.31 9.77 -11.04
C GLU A 262 -11.82 11.10 -10.46
N GLN A 263 -11.17 11.91 -11.29
CA GLN A 263 -10.69 13.22 -10.87
C GLN A 263 -11.83 14.11 -10.38
N SER A 264 -12.96 14.18 -11.11
CA SER A 264 -14.12 14.98 -10.71
C SER A 264 -14.66 14.54 -9.35
N LEU A 265 -14.88 13.23 -9.15
CA LEU A 265 -15.42 12.69 -7.90
C LEU A 265 -14.50 12.96 -6.70
N VAL A 266 -13.19 12.87 -6.91
CA VAL A 266 -12.20 13.17 -5.86
C VAL A 266 -12.16 14.66 -5.55
N LEU A 267 -12.27 15.54 -6.55
CA LEU A 267 -12.35 16.99 -6.34
C LEU A 267 -13.61 17.38 -5.55
N ASP A 268 -14.76 16.75 -5.83
CA ASP A 268 -16.00 16.95 -5.08
C ASP A 268 -15.84 16.50 -3.61
N THR A 269 -15.17 15.36 -3.40
CA THR A 269 -14.86 14.85 -2.06
C THR A 269 -13.96 15.83 -1.30
N LEU A 270 -12.89 16.33 -1.93
CA LEU A 270 -11.98 17.32 -1.34
C LEU A 270 -12.69 18.61 -0.98
N SER A 271 -13.59 19.10 -1.84
CA SER A 271 -14.42 20.26 -1.54
C SER A 271 -15.31 20.03 -0.32
N THR A 272 -15.88 18.83 -0.18
CA THR A 272 -16.75 18.45 0.95
C THR A 272 -15.98 18.47 2.27
N VAL A 273 -14.72 18.04 2.27
CA VAL A 273 -13.84 18.06 3.46
C VAL A 273 -13.04 19.36 3.61
N GLY A 274 -13.29 20.37 2.77
CA GLY A 274 -12.66 21.69 2.88
C GLY A 274 -11.18 21.74 2.50
N VAL A 275 -10.71 20.82 1.67
CA VAL A 275 -9.31 20.71 1.24
C VAL A 275 -9.10 21.36 -0.14
N ASP A 276 -8.15 22.30 -0.24
CA ASP A 276 -7.82 22.98 -1.51
C ASP A 276 -7.03 22.07 -2.47
N PRO A 277 -7.55 21.77 -3.67
CA PRO A 277 -6.88 20.90 -4.64
C PRO A 277 -5.93 21.64 -5.61
N ARG A 278 -5.87 22.97 -5.57
CA ARG A 278 -5.11 23.76 -6.57
C ARG A 278 -3.61 23.47 -6.51
N GLY A 279 -3.01 23.27 -7.68
CA GLY A 279 -1.60 22.88 -7.82
C GLY A 279 -1.29 21.45 -7.37
N LEU A 280 -2.32 20.68 -6.96
CA LEU A 280 -2.21 19.32 -6.44
C LEU A 280 -3.18 18.40 -7.20
N GLU A 281 -4.31 18.00 -6.61
CA GLU A 281 -5.26 17.07 -7.24
C GLU A 281 -5.91 17.64 -8.50
N ALA A 282 -6.01 18.97 -8.61
CA ALA A 282 -6.41 19.61 -9.86
C ALA A 282 -5.46 19.28 -11.04
N GLU A 283 -4.21 18.91 -10.76
CA GLU A 283 -3.16 18.60 -11.75
C GLU A 283 -3.08 17.10 -12.11
N GLY A 284 -4.10 16.31 -11.76
CA GLY A 284 -4.26 14.95 -12.25
C GLY A 284 -3.60 13.86 -11.38
N TRP A 285 -3.37 14.12 -10.09
CA TRP A 285 -2.74 13.19 -9.14
C TRP A 285 -3.51 13.08 -7.83
N LEU A 286 -3.53 11.91 -7.22
CA LEU A 286 -3.84 11.73 -5.81
C LEU A 286 -2.61 12.04 -4.96
N TYR A 287 -2.81 12.79 -3.86
CA TYR A 287 -1.76 13.12 -2.90
C TYR A 287 -2.07 12.57 -1.51
N ALA A 288 -1.02 12.10 -0.85
CA ALA A 288 -1.05 11.67 0.54
C ALA A 288 -0.27 12.63 1.46
N GLN A 289 -0.63 12.62 2.73
CA GLN A 289 0.07 13.28 3.84
C GLN A 289 0.58 12.22 4.81
N LEU A 290 1.65 12.53 5.53
CA LEU A 290 2.24 11.65 6.53
C LEU A 290 1.86 12.14 7.94
N HIS A 291 1.22 11.26 8.69
CA HIS A 291 0.89 11.46 10.10
C HIS A 291 1.73 10.50 10.94
N ILE A 292 2.42 11.03 11.95
CA ILE A 292 3.23 10.24 12.88
C ILE A 292 2.62 10.37 14.27
N SER A 293 2.20 9.26 14.86
CA SER A 293 1.64 9.22 16.22
C SER A 293 2.56 8.47 17.17
N ARG A 294 2.89 9.08 18.31
CA ARG A 294 3.76 8.49 19.34
C ARG A 294 3.10 8.53 20.71
N PRO A 295 3.34 7.53 21.59
CA PRO A 295 2.91 7.62 22.99
C PRO A 295 3.54 8.84 23.67
N ARG A 296 2.73 9.59 24.43
CA ARG A 296 3.23 10.75 25.20
C ARG A 296 4.34 10.35 26.16
N GLY A 297 5.28 11.25 26.38
CA GLY A 297 6.43 11.02 27.28
C GLY A 297 7.59 10.25 26.65
N VAL A 298 7.47 9.82 25.38
CA VAL A 298 8.61 9.30 24.61
C VAL A 298 9.34 10.48 23.97
N THR A 299 10.42 10.96 24.59
CA THR A 299 11.31 11.95 23.99
C THR A 299 12.09 11.30 22.85
N SER A 300 11.81 11.73 21.62
CA SER A 300 12.63 11.40 20.45
C SER A 300 13.41 12.65 20.02
N PRO A 301 14.64 12.52 19.51
CA PRO A 301 15.30 13.65 18.85
C PRO A 301 14.40 14.16 17.71
N SER A 302 14.26 15.49 17.64
CA SER A 302 13.43 16.23 16.68
C SER A 302 13.34 15.54 15.31
N THR A 303 12.12 15.42 14.77
CA THR A 303 11.81 14.91 13.42
C THR A 303 12.43 15.82 12.35
N ALA A 304 13.74 15.71 12.16
CA ALA A 304 14.43 16.30 11.03
C ALA A 304 14.01 15.51 9.78
N HIS A 305 13.48 16.25 8.81
CA HIS A 305 13.11 15.77 7.49
C HIS A 305 14.30 15.00 6.87
N PRO A 306 14.11 13.79 6.33
CA PRO A 306 15.17 13.19 5.52
C PRO A 306 15.42 14.12 4.34
N ALA A 307 16.60 14.72 4.28
CA ALA A 307 16.99 15.64 3.22
C ALA A 307 16.81 14.95 1.86
N SER A 308 15.96 15.52 1.01
CA SER A 308 15.80 15.04 -0.36
C SER A 308 17.12 15.21 -1.12
N GLY A 309 17.66 14.12 -1.64
CA GLY A 309 18.64 14.15 -2.73
C GLY A 309 20.10 13.97 -2.32
N ARG A 310 20.55 12.71 -2.22
CA ARG A 310 21.89 12.37 -2.70
C ARG A 310 21.75 11.76 -4.10
N ARG A 311 22.16 12.51 -5.12
CA ARG A 311 22.44 11.93 -6.45
C ARG A 311 23.47 10.80 -6.27
N PRO A 312 23.36 9.69 -7.00
CA PRO A 312 24.45 8.72 -7.03
C PRO A 312 25.72 9.42 -7.50
N ALA A 313 26.83 9.14 -6.81
CA ALA A 313 28.13 9.68 -7.15
C ALA A 313 28.45 9.31 -8.60
N ALA A 314 28.73 10.33 -9.42
CA ALA A 314 29.27 10.12 -10.75
C ALA A 314 30.59 9.35 -10.60
N THR A 315 30.68 8.22 -11.28
CA THR A 315 31.91 7.46 -11.48
C THR A 315 32.98 8.41 -12.04
N SER A 316 33.99 8.67 -11.23
CA SER A 316 35.18 9.42 -11.63
C SER A 316 35.93 8.61 -12.68
N THR A 317 35.80 9.00 -13.94
CA THR A 317 36.70 8.57 -15.01
C THR A 317 38.05 9.26 -14.79
N ARG A 318 39.07 8.49 -14.38
CA ARG A 318 40.46 8.96 -14.40
C ARG A 318 40.88 9.25 -15.85
N PRO A 319 41.54 10.38 -16.13
CA PRO A 319 42.14 10.60 -17.43
C PRO A 319 43.38 9.71 -17.60
N VAL A 320 43.48 9.07 -18.76
CA VAL A 320 44.68 8.38 -19.24
C VAL A 320 45.71 9.46 -19.64
N PRO A 321 46.96 9.42 -19.16
CA PRO A 321 48.00 10.35 -19.60
C PRO A 321 48.50 9.95 -20.99
N PRO A 322 48.98 10.90 -21.81
CA PRO A 322 49.49 10.60 -23.13
C PRO A 322 50.85 9.88 -23.02
N GLY A 323 50.96 8.76 -23.73
CA GLY A 323 52.18 8.01 -24.02
C GLY A 323 52.03 7.31 -25.35
#